data_AF-A0A9P4LRU9-F1
#
_entry.id   AF-A0A9P4LRU9-F1
#
_cell.length_a   1.000
_cell.length_b   1.000
_cell.length_c   1.000
_cell.angle_alpha   90.00
_cell.angle_beta   90.00
_cell.angle_gamma   90.00
#
_symmetry.space_group_name_H-M   'P 1'
#
loop_
_entity.id
_entity.type
_entity.pdbx_description
1 polymer ?
#
loop_
_entity_poly.entity_id
_entity_poly.type
_entity_poly.pdbx_seq_one_letter_code
_entity_poly.pdbx_strand_id
1 'polypeptide(L)'
;MIRICARATFRSQTPLKPQQWHAQRFFSCTQWRKEDPRLDDFGRKITDEFAEMREKYRFDELRLAGHFLPGLKYWRGITDALAHNGIEVIVAAVPPSGSIEARAAKLAESIAQKAKGKSVNIIAGLDSRYMISRLRPTDFKILSLTTIASPHRGSAFADYMFETIGPRQIKRIYKVMEFFGFETGAFSQLTQDYMRTSFNPRTPDIEDVKYYSYGASLEPSTWSVFAASHAIVKRTEGLNDGLVSIQSSRWGDYKGTLIGVSHLDLINWTNRLKWWFWSLTGTKRNFNAIAFYLDVCDMLAKEDL
;
A
#
# COMPACT_ATOMS: atom_id res chain seq x y z
N MET A 1 7.44 -82.93 -7.20
CA MET A 1 6.61 -83.69 -8.15
C MET A 1 5.69 -82.69 -8.85
N ILE A 2 5.74 -82.63 -10.20
CA ILE A 2 4.76 -82.00 -11.13
C ILE A 2 4.82 -80.45 -11.23
N ARG A 3 5.54 -79.89 -12.23
CA ARG A 3 5.14 -79.47 -13.63
C ARG A 3 4.69 -77.97 -13.66
N ILE A 4 4.94 -77.08 -14.64
CA ILE A 4 5.33 -77.16 -16.06
C ILE A 4 5.70 -75.75 -16.61
N CYS A 5 6.62 -75.73 -17.60
CA CYS A 5 6.85 -74.86 -18.80
C CYS A 5 6.63 -73.32 -18.74
N ALA A 6 7.57 -72.45 -19.14
CA ALA A 6 8.37 -72.28 -20.39
C ALA A 6 7.77 -71.23 -21.35
N ARG A 7 8.53 -70.15 -21.62
CA ARG A 7 9.06 -69.75 -22.94
C ARG A 7 9.56 -68.30 -22.91
N ALA A 8 10.80 -68.12 -23.35
CA ALA A 8 11.31 -66.85 -23.81
C ALA A 8 10.87 -66.60 -25.26
N THR A 9 10.46 -65.37 -25.58
CA THR A 9 10.45 -64.85 -26.94
C THR A 9 11.06 -63.45 -26.94
N PHE A 10 12.18 -63.33 -27.65
CA PHE A 10 12.88 -62.11 -28.01
C PHE A 10 12.00 -61.28 -28.95
N ARG A 11 11.87 -59.96 -28.74
CA ARG A 11 11.62 -58.99 -29.83
C ARG A 11 11.96 -57.54 -29.44
N SER A 12 12.84 -56.97 -30.27
CA SER A 12 13.06 -55.56 -30.60
C SER A 12 13.28 -54.53 -29.48
N GLN A 13 14.54 -54.13 -29.32
CA GLN A 13 14.92 -52.84 -28.73
C GLN A 13 14.54 -51.71 -29.70
N THR A 14 13.67 -50.81 -29.25
CA THR A 14 13.51 -49.45 -29.80
C THR A 14 14.16 -48.45 -28.84
N PRO A 15 14.91 -47.44 -29.31
CA PRO A 15 15.58 -46.50 -28.42
C PRO A 15 14.55 -45.53 -27.82
N LEU A 16 14.43 -45.52 -26.49
CA LEU A 16 13.70 -44.49 -25.75
C LEU A 16 14.46 -43.15 -25.87
N LYS A 17 13.82 -42.16 -26.52
CA LYS A 17 14.27 -40.76 -26.49
C LYS A 17 14.25 -40.24 -25.04
N PRO A 18 15.22 -39.41 -24.62
CA PRO A 18 15.15 -38.78 -23.31
C PRO A 18 14.03 -37.74 -23.31
N GLN A 19 12.95 -38.00 -22.56
CA GLN A 19 12.00 -36.96 -22.18
C GLN A 19 12.74 -35.98 -21.26
N GLN A 20 12.98 -34.77 -21.77
CA GLN A 20 13.37 -33.63 -20.96
C GLN A 20 12.22 -33.33 -19.99
N TRP A 21 12.41 -33.68 -18.72
CA TRP A 21 11.55 -33.22 -17.63
C TRP A 21 11.83 -31.74 -17.40
N HIS A 22 11.16 -30.87 -18.17
CA HIS A 22 10.96 -29.50 -17.75
C HIS A 22 10.05 -29.52 -16.53
N ALA A 23 10.66 -29.54 -15.34
CA ALA A 23 9.96 -29.21 -14.11
C ALA A 23 9.56 -27.74 -14.16
N GLN A 24 8.45 -27.43 -14.83
CA GLN A 24 7.71 -26.21 -14.60
C GLN A 24 7.23 -26.28 -13.15
N ARG A 25 8.01 -25.69 -12.24
CA ARG A 25 7.52 -25.32 -10.91
C ARG A 25 6.50 -24.22 -11.13
N PHE A 26 5.27 -24.62 -11.44
CA PHE A 26 4.11 -23.79 -11.18
C PHE A 26 4.15 -23.51 -9.67
N PHE A 27 4.47 -22.26 -9.31
CA PHE A 27 4.09 -21.77 -8.00
C PHE A 27 2.59 -21.96 -7.91
N SER A 28 2.19 -22.95 -7.11
CA SER A 28 0.81 -23.25 -6.81
C SER A 28 0.15 -21.96 -6.35
N CYS A 29 -0.61 -21.35 -7.26
CA CYS A 29 -1.61 -20.36 -6.95
C CYS A 29 -2.62 -21.12 -6.11
N THR A 30 -2.49 -20.99 -4.79
CA THR A 30 -3.20 -21.81 -3.81
C THR A 30 -4.69 -21.84 -4.15
N GLN A 31 -5.19 -23.07 -4.29
CA GLN A 31 -6.56 -23.46 -4.60
C GLN A 31 -7.62 -22.74 -3.73
N TRP A 32 -7.20 -22.27 -2.56
CA TRP A 32 -7.95 -21.44 -1.59
C TRP A 32 -8.38 -20.05 -2.09
N ARG A 33 -7.85 -19.55 -3.22
CA ARG A 33 -8.30 -18.27 -3.82
C ARG A 33 -9.72 -18.31 -4.40
N LYS A 34 -10.31 -19.50 -4.59
CA LYS A 34 -11.54 -19.67 -5.38
C LYS A 34 -12.85 -19.74 -4.59
N GLU A 35 -12.83 -19.66 -3.26
CA GLU A 35 -14.00 -20.06 -2.45
C GLU A 35 -14.61 -18.97 -1.54
N ASP A 36 -14.03 -17.77 -1.42
CA ASP A 36 -14.65 -16.67 -0.67
C ASP A 36 -15.17 -15.58 -1.63
N PRO A 37 -16.50 -15.41 -1.78
CA PRO A 37 -17.10 -14.45 -2.71
C PRO A 37 -16.79 -12.98 -2.36
N ARG A 38 -16.23 -12.69 -1.17
CA ARG A 38 -15.71 -11.36 -0.82
C ARG A 38 -14.37 -11.05 -1.51
N LEU A 39 -13.70 -12.05 -2.07
CA LEU A 39 -12.37 -11.91 -2.69
C LEU A 39 -12.42 -11.38 -4.13
N ASP A 40 -13.58 -11.25 -4.76
CA ASP A 40 -13.67 -10.81 -6.16
C ASP A 40 -13.82 -9.30 -6.35
N ASP A 41 -14.09 -8.53 -5.28
CA ASP A 41 -14.31 -7.09 -5.36
C ASP A 41 -13.00 -6.28 -5.23
N PHE A 42 -12.15 -6.35 -6.24
CA PHE A 42 -10.91 -5.56 -6.33
C PHE A 42 -11.09 -4.18 -6.99
N GLY A 43 -12.24 -3.91 -7.61
CA GLY A 43 -12.33 -2.83 -8.61
C GLY A 43 -11.32 -3.04 -9.74
N ARG A 44 -10.80 -1.96 -10.33
CA ARG A 44 -9.72 -2.04 -11.33
C ARG A 44 -8.47 -2.64 -10.69
N LYS A 45 -7.98 -3.76 -11.22
CA LYS A 45 -6.73 -4.41 -10.77
C LYS A 45 -5.54 -3.79 -11.49
N ILE A 46 -4.51 -3.43 -10.73
CA ILE A 46 -3.26 -2.87 -11.23
C ILE A 46 -2.12 -3.80 -10.79
N THR A 47 -1.65 -4.67 -11.68
CA THR A 47 -0.65 -5.70 -11.36
C THR A 47 0.76 -5.29 -11.77
N ASP A 48 0.91 -4.76 -12.98
CA ASP A 48 2.23 -4.53 -13.59
C ASP A 48 2.36 -3.15 -14.24
N GLU A 49 1.30 -2.34 -14.24
CA GLU A 49 1.31 -1.01 -14.89
C GLU A 49 2.38 -0.07 -14.31
N PHE A 50 2.83 -0.34 -13.08
CA PHE A 50 3.86 0.42 -12.39
C PHE A 50 5.09 -0.44 -12.08
N ALA A 51 5.28 -1.59 -12.73
CA ALA A 51 6.50 -2.38 -12.56
C ALA A 51 7.74 -1.63 -13.09
N GLU A 52 7.56 -0.86 -14.16
CA GLU A 52 8.59 -0.08 -14.85
C GLU A 52 8.20 1.39 -14.96
N MET A 53 9.20 2.28 -15.04
CA MET A 53 8.96 3.69 -15.33
C MET A 53 8.55 3.83 -16.79
N ARG A 54 7.43 4.53 -17.08
CA ARG A 54 7.06 4.85 -18.46
C ARG A 54 8.17 5.66 -19.12
N GLU A 55 8.41 5.45 -20.42
CA GLU A 55 9.48 6.12 -21.18
C GLU A 55 9.45 7.65 -21.09
N LYS A 56 8.25 8.23 -20.89
CA LYS A 56 8.08 9.67 -20.73
C LYS A 56 8.73 10.25 -19.46
N TYR A 57 8.97 9.41 -18.45
CA TYR A 57 9.59 9.83 -17.20
C TYR A 57 11.08 9.52 -17.21
N ARG A 58 11.92 10.56 -17.13
CA ARG A 58 13.38 10.40 -17.01
C ARG A 58 13.77 10.56 -15.54
N PHE A 59 13.97 9.46 -14.81
CA PHE A 59 14.50 9.52 -13.45
C PHE A 59 15.48 8.35 -13.20
N ASP A 60 16.68 8.68 -12.74
CA ASP A 60 17.72 7.71 -12.40
C ASP A 60 17.89 7.66 -10.87
N GLU A 61 17.37 6.58 -10.26
CA GLU A 61 17.38 6.34 -8.81
C GLU A 61 18.80 6.30 -8.22
N LEU A 62 19.85 6.05 -9.02
CA LEU A 62 21.24 5.91 -8.55
C LEU A 62 21.87 7.22 -8.03
N ARG A 63 21.21 8.37 -8.24
CA ARG A 63 21.71 9.70 -7.83
C ARG A 63 21.23 10.21 -6.46
N LEU A 64 20.47 9.42 -5.71
CA LEU A 64 19.83 9.81 -4.43
C LEU A 64 20.79 9.99 -3.22
N ALA A 65 22.11 9.95 -3.43
CA ALA A 65 23.09 10.16 -2.37
C ALA A 65 23.36 11.67 -2.18
N GLY A 66 22.58 12.39 -1.36
CA GLY A 66 22.96 13.79 -1.09
C GLY A 66 22.26 14.62 -0.02
N HIS A 67 20.94 14.55 0.19
CA HIS A 67 20.26 15.58 1.00
C HIS A 67 19.46 15.00 2.18
N PHE A 68 19.87 15.37 3.39
CA PHE A 68 19.34 14.84 4.65
C PHE A 68 18.25 15.74 5.24
N LEU A 69 16.97 15.39 5.05
CA LEU A 69 15.84 15.94 5.81
C LEU A 69 14.88 14.80 6.25
N PRO A 70 14.28 14.84 7.46
CA PRO A 70 13.45 13.75 7.99
C PRO A 70 12.25 13.37 7.10
N GLY A 71 11.55 14.36 6.53
CA GLY A 71 10.41 14.14 5.63
C GLY A 71 10.78 13.50 4.28
N LEU A 72 12.00 13.74 3.79
CA LEU A 72 12.54 13.08 2.58
C LEU A 72 12.78 11.57 2.79
N LYS A 73 12.92 11.10 4.04
CA LYS A 73 13.09 9.68 4.35
C LYS A 73 11.79 8.86 4.27
N TYR A 74 10.62 9.50 4.38
CA TYR A 74 9.33 8.81 4.25
C TYR A 74 9.01 8.57 2.78
N TRP A 75 9.11 9.61 1.95
CA TRP A 75 8.86 9.59 0.50
C TRP A 75 10.12 9.30 -0.33
N ARG A 76 10.83 8.20 -0.03
CA ARG A 76 12.19 7.95 -0.57
C ARG A 76 12.21 7.99 -2.10
N GLY A 77 12.93 8.95 -2.68
CA GLY A 77 13.07 9.12 -4.14
C GLY A 77 11.82 9.60 -4.88
N ILE A 78 10.65 9.55 -4.25
CA ILE A 78 9.39 9.99 -4.87
C ILE A 78 9.41 11.52 -5.03
N THR A 79 9.76 12.25 -3.97
CA THR A 79 9.81 13.73 -4.02
C THR A 79 10.81 14.23 -5.06
N ASP A 80 11.96 13.57 -5.15
CA ASP A 80 13.03 13.94 -6.07
C ASP A 80 12.63 13.64 -7.52
N ALA A 81 11.96 12.51 -7.75
CA ALA A 81 11.43 12.16 -9.06
C ALA A 81 10.34 13.11 -9.52
N LEU A 82 9.41 13.47 -8.65
CA LEU A 82 8.38 14.46 -8.95
C LEU A 82 9.01 15.82 -9.29
N ALA A 83 9.93 16.30 -8.45
CA ALA A 83 10.65 17.56 -8.68
C ALA A 83 11.45 17.55 -9.99
N HIS A 84 12.12 16.44 -10.32
CA HIS A 84 12.85 16.28 -11.58
C HIS A 84 11.92 16.30 -12.81
N ASN A 85 10.64 15.96 -12.65
CA ASN A 85 9.63 16.06 -13.70
C ASN A 85 8.87 17.41 -13.66
N GLY A 86 9.45 18.43 -13.01
CA GLY A 86 8.91 19.80 -12.99
C GLY A 86 7.71 20.00 -12.06
N ILE A 87 7.41 19.03 -11.19
CA ILE A 87 6.31 19.10 -10.23
C ILE A 87 6.82 19.77 -8.95
N GLU A 88 6.17 20.85 -8.53
CA GLU A 88 6.47 21.48 -7.24
C GLU A 88 5.88 20.65 -6.10
N VAL A 89 6.75 20.15 -5.22
CA VAL A 89 6.35 19.25 -4.12
C VAL A 89 6.48 19.95 -2.78
N ILE A 90 5.36 19.99 -2.04
CA ILE A 90 5.33 20.43 -0.66
C ILE A 90 5.32 19.21 0.26
N VAL A 91 6.41 18.98 0.98
CA VAL A 91 6.47 17.95 2.02
C VAL A 91 6.10 18.56 3.36
N ALA A 92 5.02 18.05 3.97
CA ALA A 92 4.61 18.37 5.32
C ALA A 92 5.01 17.23 6.28
N ALA A 93 5.58 17.60 7.43
CA ALA A 93 5.83 16.67 8.52
C ALA A 93 4.80 16.92 9.62
N VAL A 94 4.12 15.86 10.04
CA VAL A 94 3.16 15.90 11.15
C VAL A 94 3.71 15.14 12.35
N PRO A 95 3.25 15.42 13.58
CA PRO A 95 3.68 14.66 14.75
C PRO A 95 3.32 13.18 14.58
N PRO A 96 4.30 12.25 14.67
CA PRO A 96 4.07 10.83 14.39
C PRO A 96 3.05 10.20 15.34
N SER A 97 3.06 10.65 16.59
CA SER A 97 2.15 10.17 17.63
C SER A 97 1.02 11.15 17.95
N GLY A 98 0.67 12.05 17.04
CA GLY A 98 -0.44 13.00 17.22
C GLY A 98 -1.81 12.38 16.93
N SER A 99 -2.87 12.98 17.48
CA SER A 99 -4.24 12.69 17.02
C SER A 99 -4.46 13.18 15.59
N ILE A 100 -5.46 12.63 14.89
CA ILE A 100 -5.84 13.08 13.56
C ILE A 100 -6.07 14.60 13.55
N GLU A 101 -6.70 15.14 14.59
CA GLU A 101 -6.94 16.58 14.74
C GLU A 101 -5.64 17.38 14.86
N ALA A 102 -4.71 16.94 15.71
CA ALA A 102 -3.43 17.62 15.90
C ALA A 102 -2.54 17.55 14.65
N ARG A 103 -2.51 16.39 13.98
CA ARG A 103 -1.77 16.20 12.73
C ARG A 103 -2.37 17.01 11.59
N ALA A 104 -3.70 17.06 11.48
CA ALA A 104 -4.41 17.90 10.51
C ALA A 104 -4.12 19.39 10.70
N ALA A 105 -4.08 19.87 11.95
CA ALA A 105 -3.72 21.25 12.24
C ALA A 105 -2.29 21.57 11.80
N LYS A 106 -1.33 20.67 12.09
CA LYS A 106 0.06 20.86 11.66
C LYS A 106 0.23 20.76 10.15
N LEU A 107 -0.54 19.89 9.51
CA LEU A 107 -0.60 19.78 8.05
C LEU A 107 -1.06 21.09 7.41
N ALA A 108 -2.15 21.68 7.91
CA ALA A 108 -2.67 22.95 7.42
C ALA A 108 -1.64 24.07 7.54
N GLU A 109 -0.99 24.19 8.70
CA GLU A 109 0.06 25.18 8.95
C GLU A 109 1.23 25.02 7.96
N SER A 110 1.70 23.78 7.75
CA SER A 110 2.80 23.52 6.84
C SER A 110 2.45 23.83 5.39
N ILE A 111 1.21 23.62 4.97
CA ILE A 111 0.78 23.93 3.60
C ILE A 111 0.65 25.45 3.45
N ALA A 112 -0.01 26.15 4.38
CA ALA A 112 -0.16 27.60 4.33
C ALA A 112 1.18 28.33 4.21
N GLN A 113 2.20 27.89 4.96
CA GLN A 113 3.54 28.47 4.89
C GLN A 113 4.26 28.23 3.55
N LYS A 114 3.97 27.11 2.86
CA LYS A 114 4.75 26.64 1.71
C LYS A 114 4.05 26.83 0.37
N ALA A 115 2.72 26.87 0.35
CA ALA A 115 1.92 26.99 -0.86
C ALA A 115 2.06 28.36 -1.55
N LYS A 116 2.45 29.40 -0.80
CA LYS A 116 2.70 30.76 -1.34
C LYS A 116 1.54 31.28 -2.21
N GLY A 117 0.30 31.03 -1.77
CA GLY A 117 -0.93 31.44 -2.47
C GLY A 117 -1.34 30.55 -3.66
N LYS A 118 -0.63 29.46 -3.94
CA LYS A 118 -1.02 28.49 -4.98
C LYS A 118 -2.11 27.56 -4.47
N SER A 119 -2.95 27.12 -5.40
CA SER A 119 -3.83 25.97 -5.18
C SER A 119 -3.01 24.69 -5.05
N VAL A 120 -3.49 23.72 -4.27
CA VAL A 120 -2.75 22.48 -3.97
C VAL A 120 -3.58 21.22 -4.24
N ASN A 121 -2.89 20.18 -4.70
CA ASN A 121 -3.38 18.81 -4.71
C ASN A 121 -2.71 18.04 -3.57
N ILE A 122 -3.50 17.33 -2.76
CA ILE A 122 -3.01 16.66 -1.57
C ILE A 122 -2.95 15.15 -1.83
N ILE A 123 -1.80 14.53 -1.55
CA ILE A 123 -1.64 13.08 -1.55
C ILE A 123 -1.31 12.63 -0.13
N ALA A 124 -2.34 12.18 0.60
CA ALA A 124 -2.25 11.84 2.03
C ALA A 124 -3.52 11.11 2.49
N GLY A 125 -3.65 10.85 3.80
CA GLY A 125 -4.74 10.06 4.37
C GLY A 125 -5.76 10.86 5.20
N LEU A 126 -6.11 10.30 6.36
CA LEU A 126 -7.21 10.78 7.21
C LEU A 126 -7.01 12.21 7.74
N ASP A 127 -5.77 12.61 8.03
CA ASP A 127 -5.46 13.97 8.49
C ASP A 127 -5.91 15.03 7.49
N SER A 128 -5.77 14.74 6.20
CA SER A 128 -6.23 15.64 5.14
C SER A 128 -7.75 15.71 5.06
N ARG A 129 -8.47 14.59 5.23
CA ARG A 129 -9.94 14.61 5.30
C ARG A 129 -10.44 15.45 6.48
N TYR A 130 -9.80 15.31 7.64
CA TYR A 130 -10.13 16.13 8.80
C TYR A 130 -9.83 17.61 8.53
N MET A 131 -8.64 17.92 8.01
CA MET A 131 -8.25 19.28 7.66
C MET A 131 -9.25 19.94 6.70
N ILE A 132 -9.56 19.27 5.59
CA ILE A 132 -10.47 19.78 4.55
C ILE A 132 -11.87 20.01 5.14
N SER A 133 -12.42 19.04 5.85
CA SER A 133 -13.82 19.09 6.27
C SER A 133 -14.05 19.95 7.53
N ARG A 134 -13.14 19.86 8.51
CA ARG A 134 -13.29 20.46 9.84
C ARG A 134 -12.53 21.76 10.02
N LEU A 135 -11.29 21.83 9.53
CA LEU A 135 -10.45 23.02 9.71
C LEU A 135 -10.72 24.06 8.62
N ARG A 136 -11.06 23.62 7.40
CA ARG A 136 -11.43 24.48 6.26
C ARG A 136 -10.47 25.67 6.09
N PRO A 137 -9.16 25.42 5.92
CA PRO A 137 -8.19 26.50 5.80
C PRO A 137 -8.51 27.39 4.60
N THR A 138 -8.31 28.70 4.76
CA THR A 138 -8.60 29.72 3.73
C THR A 138 -7.34 30.32 3.11
N ASP A 139 -6.17 30.05 3.67
CA ASP A 139 -4.89 30.60 3.21
C ASP A 139 -4.42 30.01 1.86
N PHE A 140 -5.01 28.89 1.44
CA PHE A 140 -4.73 28.20 0.19
C PHE A 140 -5.99 27.45 -0.29
N LYS A 141 -6.11 27.25 -1.61
CA LYS A 141 -7.21 26.48 -2.19
C LYS A 141 -6.80 25.01 -2.34
N ILE A 142 -7.66 24.09 -1.92
CA ILE A 142 -7.46 22.66 -2.10
C ILE A 142 -8.26 22.23 -3.33
N LEU A 143 -7.61 21.61 -4.30
CA LEU A 143 -8.24 21.16 -5.54
C LEU A 143 -8.62 19.67 -5.47
N SER A 144 -7.76 18.86 -4.87
CA SER A 144 -8.03 17.43 -4.69
C SER A 144 -7.38 16.83 -3.45
N LEU A 145 -7.94 15.71 -3.02
CA LEU A 145 -7.34 14.76 -2.10
C LEU A 145 -7.26 13.38 -2.76
N THR A 146 -6.05 12.86 -2.92
CA THR A 146 -5.80 11.46 -3.30
C THR A 146 -5.31 10.67 -2.10
N THR A 147 -6.07 9.66 -1.69
CA THR A 147 -5.66 8.76 -0.61
C THR A 147 -5.12 7.44 -1.15
N ILE A 148 -4.12 6.89 -0.46
CA ILE A 148 -3.44 5.66 -0.88
C ILE A 148 -3.43 4.73 0.32
N ALA A 149 -4.16 3.62 0.21
CA ALA A 149 -4.33 2.60 1.25
C ALA A 149 -4.71 3.18 2.64
N SER A 150 -5.51 4.25 2.66
CA SER A 150 -5.90 4.91 3.90
C SER A 150 -7.06 4.19 4.57
N PRO A 151 -7.04 3.93 5.90
CA PRO A 151 -8.08 3.17 6.58
C PRO A 151 -9.35 4.00 6.82
N HIS A 152 -10.08 4.37 5.76
CA HIS A 152 -11.27 5.22 5.86
C HIS A 152 -12.44 4.58 6.62
N ARG A 153 -12.47 3.26 6.69
CA ARG A 153 -13.44 2.50 7.52
C ARG A 153 -12.76 1.81 8.70
N GLY A 154 -11.53 2.24 9.04
CA GLY A 154 -10.71 1.66 10.09
C GLY A 154 -10.00 0.37 9.67
N SER A 155 -9.46 -0.35 10.63
CA SER A 155 -8.77 -1.63 10.42
C SER A 155 -9.17 -2.61 11.51
N ALA A 156 -9.57 -3.81 11.11
CA ALA A 156 -9.83 -4.92 12.02
C ALA A 156 -8.56 -5.34 12.78
N PHE A 157 -7.37 -5.05 12.25
CA PHE A 157 -6.14 -5.20 13.03
C PHE A 157 -6.07 -4.20 14.19
N ALA A 158 -6.51 -2.96 13.97
CA ALA A 158 -6.62 -2.00 15.06
C ALA A 158 -7.60 -2.48 16.13
N ASP A 159 -8.80 -2.91 15.73
CA ASP A 159 -9.80 -3.44 16.66
C ASP A 159 -9.26 -4.64 17.46
N TYR A 160 -8.67 -5.63 16.77
CA TYR A 160 -8.08 -6.81 17.39
C TYR A 160 -7.03 -6.46 18.46
N MET A 161 -6.18 -5.49 18.19
CA MET A 161 -5.15 -5.04 19.13
C MET A 161 -5.76 -4.41 20.38
N PHE A 162 -6.83 -3.62 20.24
CA PHE A 162 -7.57 -3.05 21.37
C PHE A 162 -8.35 -4.09 22.17
N GLU A 163 -8.96 -5.07 21.50
CA GLU A 163 -9.68 -6.17 22.14
C GLU A 163 -8.74 -7.10 22.91
N THR A 164 -7.58 -7.43 22.34
CA THR A 164 -6.63 -8.39 22.92
C THR A 164 -5.82 -7.80 24.07
N ILE A 165 -5.32 -6.58 23.91
CA ILE A 165 -4.45 -5.94 24.93
C ILE A 165 -5.28 -5.14 25.93
N GLY A 166 -6.50 -4.74 25.55
CA GLY A 166 -7.42 -3.93 26.34
C GLY A 166 -7.13 -2.43 26.22
N PRO A 167 -8.16 -1.57 26.18
CA PRO A 167 -8.01 -0.13 25.97
C PRO A 167 -7.21 0.57 27.09
N ARG A 168 -7.16 -0.04 28.29
CA ARG A 168 -6.43 0.49 29.46
C ARG A 168 -4.92 0.23 29.40
N GLN A 169 -4.46 -0.63 28.49
CA GLN A 169 -3.04 -1.01 28.38
C GLN A 169 -2.38 -0.37 27.14
N ILE A 170 -2.74 0.88 26.85
CA ILE A 170 -2.29 1.60 25.65
C ILE A 170 -0.76 1.63 25.49
N LYS A 171 -0.02 1.69 26.61
CA LYS A 171 1.46 1.64 26.61
C LYS A 171 2.00 0.31 26.05
N ARG A 172 1.31 -0.82 26.25
CA ARG A 172 1.70 -2.11 25.70
C ARG A 172 1.40 -2.19 24.21
N ILE A 173 0.26 -1.66 23.76
CA ILE A 173 -0.06 -1.51 22.33
C ILE A 173 1.06 -0.70 21.67
N TYR A 174 1.41 0.46 22.24
CA TYR A 174 2.46 1.31 21.70
C TYR A 174 3.81 0.62 21.63
N LYS A 175 4.19 -0.16 22.66
CA LYS A 175 5.45 -0.92 22.64
C LYS A 175 5.47 -2.00 21.55
N VAL A 176 4.35 -2.70 21.32
CA VAL A 176 4.24 -3.69 20.25
C VAL A 176 4.32 -3.00 18.89
N MET A 177 3.63 -1.87 18.72
CA MET A 177 3.66 -1.09 17.48
C MET A 177 5.05 -0.52 17.18
N GLU A 178 5.74 0.04 18.18
CA GLU A 178 7.11 0.52 18.07
C GLU A 178 8.08 -0.61 17.70
N PHE A 179 7.89 -1.81 18.28
CA PHE A 179 8.65 -3.00 17.91
C PHE A 179 8.47 -3.38 16.43
N PHE A 180 7.28 -3.18 15.87
CA PHE A 180 7.00 -3.39 14.44
C PHE A 180 7.29 -2.14 13.57
N GLY A 181 7.88 -1.09 14.14
CA GLY A 181 8.30 0.11 13.41
C GLY A 181 7.16 1.07 13.06
N PHE A 182 6.03 1.00 13.77
CA PHE A 182 4.86 1.84 13.54
C PHE A 182 4.79 3.01 14.52
N GLU A 183 4.29 4.14 14.02
CA GLU A 183 4.03 5.32 14.84
C GLU A 183 2.83 5.07 15.76
N THR A 184 2.99 5.40 17.04
CA THR A 184 2.15 4.86 18.12
C THR A 184 0.96 5.74 18.48
N GLY A 185 0.88 6.98 17.99
CA GLY A 185 -0.20 7.87 18.40
C GLY A 185 -1.48 7.70 17.61
N ALA A 186 -2.59 7.84 18.32
CA ALA A 186 -3.95 7.76 17.81
C ALA A 186 -4.32 6.49 17.05
N PHE A 187 -3.65 5.37 17.39
CA PHE A 187 -4.04 4.06 16.89
C PHE A 187 -5.52 3.72 17.19
N SER A 188 -6.08 4.23 18.29
CA SER A 188 -7.52 4.10 18.60
C SER A 188 -8.40 4.79 17.56
N GLN A 189 -7.92 5.88 16.96
CA GLN A 189 -8.61 6.56 15.88
C GLN A 189 -8.55 5.78 14.57
N LEU A 190 -7.86 4.64 14.49
CA LEU A 190 -7.85 3.75 13.33
C LEU A 190 -8.79 2.55 13.47
N THR A 191 -9.50 2.42 14.60
CA THR A 191 -10.51 1.38 14.82
C THR A 191 -11.70 1.55 13.86
N GLN A 192 -12.35 0.44 13.51
CA GLN A 192 -13.53 0.51 12.65
C GLN A 192 -14.67 1.27 13.34
N ASP A 193 -14.82 1.09 14.65
CA ASP A 193 -15.84 1.78 15.41
C ASP A 193 -15.62 3.30 15.42
N TYR A 194 -14.41 3.78 15.76
CA TYR A 194 -14.13 5.22 15.73
C TYR A 194 -14.36 5.80 14.33
N MET A 195 -13.93 5.10 13.28
CA MET A 195 -14.11 5.57 11.91
C MET A 195 -15.59 5.70 11.52
N ARG A 196 -16.41 4.71 11.91
CA ARG A 196 -17.85 4.67 11.62
C ARG A 196 -18.66 5.65 12.47
N THR A 197 -18.43 5.70 13.77
CA THR A 197 -19.29 6.42 14.73
C THR A 197 -18.84 7.85 14.96
N SER A 198 -17.55 8.13 14.82
CA SER A 198 -16.96 9.41 15.20
C SER A 198 -16.34 10.14 14.03
N PHE A 199 -15.44 9.53 13.26
CA PHE A 199 -14.68 10.24 12.23
C PHE A 199 -15.54 10.59 11.01
N ASN A 200 -16.03 9.58 10.28
CA ASN A 200 -16.71 9.79 8.99
C ASN A 200 -17.95 10.69 9.08
N PRO A 201 -18.83 10.59 10.11
CA PRO A 201 -19.97 11.50 10.23
C PRO A 201 -19.57 12.97 10.42
N ARG A 202 -18.39 13.23 11.02
CA ARG A 202 -17.89 14.59 11.25
C ARG A 202 -17.06 15.11 10.08
N THR A 203 -16.55 14.25 9.21
CA THR A 203 -15.69 14.61 8.08
C THR A 203 -16.33 14.25 6.73
N PRO A 204 -17.51 14.83 6.40
CA PRO A 204 -18.06 14.69 5.06
C PRO A 204 -17.16 15.37 4.03
N ASP A 205 -17.24 14.89 2.79
CA ASP A 205 -16.54 15.50 1.66
C ASP A 205 -17.10 16.91 1.37
N ILE A 206 -16.23 17.78 0.86
CA ILE A 206 -16.55 19.15 0.45
C ILE A 206 -16.66 19.17 -1.07
N GLU A 207 -17.78 19.70 -1.59
CA GLU A 207 -18.13 19.65 -3.03
C GLU A 207 -17.06 20.24 -3.95
N ASP A 208 -16.36 21.30 -3.51
CA ASP A 208 -15.32 21.99 -4.30
C ASP A 208 -13.98 21.23 -4.39
N VAL A 209 -13.87 20.07 -3.72
CA VAL A 209 -12.64 19.26 -3.69
C VAL A 209 -12.89 17.93 -4.38
N LYS A 210 -12.03 17.53 -5.33
CA LYS A 210 -12.09 16.19 -5.92
C LYS A 210 -11.46 15.16 -4.98
N TYR A 211 -12.10 14.00 -4.79
CA TYR A 211 -11.59 12.93 -3.93
C TYR A 211 -11.28 11.69 -4.77
N TYR A 212 -10.06 11.20 -4.65
CA TYR A 212 -9.58 9.99 -5.31
C TYR A 212 -9.00 9.03 -4.29
N SER A 213 -9.04 7.73 -4.58
CA SER A 213 -8.37 6.74 -3.73
C SER A 213 -7.82 5.55 -4.49
N TYR A 214 -6.77 4.96 -3.93
CA TYR A 214 -6.17 3.71 -4.35
C TYR A 214 -6.09 2.73 -3.18
N GLY A 215 -6.34 1.45 -3.45
CA GLY A 215 -6.11 0.37 -2.50
C GLY A 215 -4.86 -0.43 -2.85
N ALA A 216 -4.44 -1.29 -1.93
CA ALA A 216 -3.38 -2.25 -2.17
C ALA A 216 -3.75 -3.62 -1.58
N SER A 217 -3.17 -4.67 -2.13
CA SER A 217 -3.35 -6.03 -1.65
C SER A 217 -2.08 -6.84 -1.82
N LEU A 218 -1.76 -7.63 -0.80
CA LEU A 218 -0.58 -8.48 -0.73
C LEU A 218 -1.02 -9.89 -0.34
N GLU A 219 -0.41 -10.92 -0.91
CA GLU A 219 -0.42 -12.25 -0.30
C GLU A 219 0.97 -12.51 0.31
N PRO A 220 1.15 -12.32 1.64
CA PRO A 220 2.45 -12.45 2.26
C PRO A 220 2.90 -13.90 2.36
N SER A 221 4.21 -14.13 2.28
CA SER A 221 4.78 -15.40 2.75
C SER A 221 4.63 -15.53 4.26
N THR A 222 4.70 -16.76 4.77
CA THR A 222 4.56 -17.06 6.22
C THR A 222 5.63 -16.38 7.09
N TRP A 223 6.76 -15.97 6.51
CA TRP A 223 7.86 -15.27 7.19
C TRP A 223 7.77 -13.74 7.08
N SER A 224 6.74 -13.20 6.42
CA SER A 224 6.53 -11.76 6.33
C SER A 224 6.19 -11.16 7.68
N VAL A 225 6.70 -9.96 7.96
CA VAL A 225 6.29 -9.16 9.13
C VAL A 225 4.79 -8.83 9.13
N PHE A 226 4.17 -8.83 7.95
CA PHE A 226 2.73 -8.60 7.79
C PHE A 226 1.88 -9.87 7.90
N ALA A 227 2.47 -11.07 8.04
CA ALA A 227 1.70 -12.31 7.98
C ALA A 227 0.58 -12.37 9.03
N ALA A 228 0.88 -11.97 10.27
CA ALA A 228 -0.09 -11.99 11.37
C ALA A 228 -1.20 -10.93 11.19
N SER A 229 -0.82 -9.67 10.94
CA SER A 229 -1.78 -8.58 10.75
C SER A 229 -2.65 -8.80 9.50
N HIS A 230 -2.03 -9.26 8.41
CA HIS A 230 -2.74 -9.64 7.19
C HIS A 230 -3.77 -10.73 7.45
N ALA A 231 -3.43 -11.78 8.21
CA ALA A 231 -4.36 -12.87 8.51
C ALA A 231 -5.56 -12.40 9.34
N ILE A 232 -5.35 -11.49 10.30
CA ILE A 232 -6.41 -10.88 11.10
C ILE A 232 -7.35 -10.07 10.20
N VAL A 233 -6.80 -9.15 9.40
CA VAL A 233 -7.60 -8.33 8.48
C VAL A 233 -8.30 -9.21 7.45
N LYS A 234 -7.63 -10.24 6.91
CA LYS A 234 -8.19 -11.13 5.90
C LYS A 234 -9.37 -11.94 6.40
N ARG A 235 -9.33 -12.40 7.64
CA ARG A 235 -10.46 -13.11 8.25
C ARG A 235 -11.72 -12.23 8.32
N THR A 236 -11.56 -10.97 8.71
CA THR A 236 -12.68 -10.07 8.99
C THR A 236 -13.13 -9.27 7.77
N GLU A 237 -12.19 -8.64 7.08
CA GLU A 237 -12.43 -7.65 6.01
C GLU A 237 -12.06 -8.16 4.61
N GLY A 238 -11.32 -9.27 4.51
CA GLY A 238 -10.85 -9.83 3.24
C GLY A 238 -9.52 -9.24 2.77
N LEU A 239 -9.36 -9.09 1.46
CA LEU A 239 -8.08 -8.73 0.84
C LEU A 239 -7.53 -7.41 1.36
N ASN A 240 -6.23 -7.39 1.66
CA ASN A 240 -5.58 -6.28 2.33
C ASN A 240 -4.09 -6.22 2.02
N ASP A 241 -3.48 -5.09 2.32
CA ASP A 241 -2.06 -4.80 2.10
C ASP A 241 -1.15 -5.20 3.27
N GLY A 242 -1.70 -5.89 4.26
CA GLY A 242 -1.07 -6.23 5.53
C GLY A 242 -1.64 -5.47 6.73
N LEU A 243 -2.30 -4.31 6.53
CA LEU A 243 -2.86 -3.49 7.61
C LEU A 243 -4.26 -2.96 7.30
N VAL A 244 -4.52 -2.65 6.03
CA VAL A 244 -5.75 -1.98 5.58
C VAL A 244 -6.38 -2.81 4.48
N SER A 245 -7.68 -3.10 4.65
CA SER A 245 -8.45 -3.81 3.62
C SER A 245 -8.73 -2.93 2.40
N ILE A 246 -8.93 -3.57 1.25
CA ILE A 246 -9.38 -2.87 0.03
C ILE A 246 -10.66 -2.07 0.33
N GLN A 247 -11.63 -2.68 1.03
CA GLN A 247 -12.90 -2.04 1.35
C GLN A 247 -12.72 -0.81 2.25
N SER A 248 -11.82 -0.86 3.22
CA SER A 248 -11.50 0.29 4.06
C SER A 248 -10.77 1.39 3.28
N SER A 249 -9.94 1.03 2.29
CA SER A 249 -9.19 1.99 1.48
C SER A 249 -10.01 2.82 0.48
N ARG A 250 -11.21 2.37 0.12
CA ARG A 250 -12.05 3.02 -0.90
C ARG A 250 -12.67 4.33 -0.39
N TRP A 251 -12.46 5.42 -1.12
CA TRP A 251 -13.06 6.74 -0.85
C TRP A 251 -13.16 7.59 -2.12
N GLY A 252 -14.22 8.40 -2.25
CA GLY A 252 -14.44 9.20 -3.45
C GLY A 252 -14.43 8.34 -4.73
N ASP A 253 -13.79 8.84 -5.77
CA ASP A 253 -13.56 8.10 -7.02
C ASP A 253 -12.38 7.11 -6.85
N TYR A 254 -12.73 5.84 -6.73
CA TYR A 254 -11.78 4.75 -6.52
C TYR A 254 -11.09 4.33 -7.81
N LYS A 255 -9.79 4.62 -7.92
CA LYS A 255 -9.02 4.42 -9.15
C LYS A 255 -8.51 3.00 -9.35
N GLY A 256 -8.39 2.20 -8.29
CA GLY A 256 -8.06 0.77 -8.38
C GLY A 256 -7.25 0.21 -7.21
N THR A 257 -6.99 -1.10 -7.29
CA THR A 257 -6.17 -1.85 -6.32
C THR A 257 -4.81 -2.22 -6.93
N LEU A 258 -3.73 -1.85 -6.24
CA LEU A 258 -2.36 -2.31 -6.50
C LEU A 258 -2.18 -3.74 -5.98
N ILE A 259 -1.93 -4.69 -6.87
CA ILE A 259 -1.83 -6.12 -6.55
C ILE A 259 -0.38 -6.52 -6.27
N GLY A 260 -0.17 -7.30 -5.21
CA GLY A 260 1.17 -7.73 -4.79
C GLY A 260 1.95 -6.64 -4.04
N VAL A 261 1.26 -5.62 -3.53
CA VAL A 261 1.85 -4.44 -2.89
C VAL A 261 1.46 -4.41 -1.42
N SER A 262 2.46 -4.41 -0.54
CA SER A 262 2.25 -4.24 0.91
C SER A 262 2.15 -2.77 1.30
N HIS A 263 1.63 -2.51 2.50
CA HIS A 263 1.53 -1.15 3.04
C HIS A 263 2.87 -0.39 3.06
N LEU A 264 3.99 -1.08 3.28
CA LEU A 264 5.34 -0.48 3.24
C LEU A 264 5.93 -0.35 1.84
N ASP A 265 5.48 -1.14 0.87
CA ASP A 265 5.92 -1.01 -0.52
C ASP A 265 5.42 0.33 -1.11
N LEU A 266 4.24 0.80 -0.69
CA LEU A 266 3.64 2.08 -1.12
C LEU A 266 4.52 3.29 -0.83
N ILE A 267 5.24 3.30 0.30
CA ILE A 267 6.13 4.40 0.71
C ILE A 267 7.61 4.09 0.42
N ASN A 268 7.89 3.10 -0.42
CA ASN A 268 9.24 2.75 -0.84
C ASN A 268 10.20 2.30 0.30
N TRP A 269 9.67 1.73 1.38
CA TRP A 269 10.47 1.39 2.58
C TRP A 269 11.11 -0.01 2.55
N THR A 270 10.47 -0.96 1.88
CA THR A 270 10.93 -2.34 1.70
C THR A 270 12.12 -2.47 0.74
N ASN A 271 12.51 -1.39 0.07
CA ASN A 271 13.27 -1.50 -1.16
C ASN A 271 14.74 -1.88 -0.97
N ARG A 272 15.45 -1.56 0.13
CA ARG A 272 16.91 -1.78 0.16
C ARG A 272 17.34 -3.25 0.34
N LEU A 273 16.63 -4.02 1.18
CA LEU A 273 16.97 -5.43 1.45
C LEU A 273 16.37 -6.37 0.39
N LYS A 274 15.15 -6.07 -0.09
CA LYS A 274 14.55 -6.74 -1.26
C LYS A 274 15.36 -6.47 -2.53
N TRP A 275 15.86 -5.24 -2.75
CA TRP A 275 16.73 -4.91 -3.90
C TRP A 275 18.02 -5.72 -3.92
N TRP A 276 18.68 -5.87 -2.76
CA TRP A 276 19.87 -6.70 -2.66
C TRP A 276 19.57 -8.18 -2.94
N PHE A 277 18.45 -8.70 -2.42
CA PHE A 277 18.03 -10.07 -2.72
C PHE A 277 17.60 -10.27 -4.19
N TRP A 278 16.85 -9.34 -4.80
CA TRP A 278 16.33 -9.46 -6.17
C TRP A 278 17.39 -9.26 -7.24
N SER A 279 18.37 -8.39 -7.00
CA SER A 279 19.54 -8.26 -7.87
C SER A 279 20.38 -9.54 -7.92
N LEU A 280 20.34 -10.35 -6.85
CA LEU A 280 20.97 -11.68 -6.81
C LEU A 280 20.10 -12.78 -7.44
N THR A 281 18.77 -12.71 -7.33
CA THR A 281 17.86 -13.78 -7.77
C THR A 281 17.22 -13.57 -9.15
N GLY A 282 17.47 -12.45 -9.82
CA GLY A 282 16.94 -12.14 -11.16
C GLY A 282 15.41 -11.99 -11.21
N THR A 283 14.78 -11.72 -10.06
CA THR A 283 13.32 -11.64 -9.94
C THR A 283 12.84 -10.23 -10.35
N LYS A 284 11.89 -10.14 -11.30
CA LYS A 284 11.36 -8.85 -11.78
C LYS A 284 10.59 -8.11 -10.69
N ARG A 285 10.67 -6.77 -10.71
CA ARG A 285 9.87 -5.88 -9.85
C ARG A 285 8.40 -6.00 -10.25
N ASN A 286 7.50 -6.18 -9.28
CA ASN A 286 6.05 -6.12 -9.53
C ASN A 286 5.48 -4.71 -9.29
N PHE A 287 6.20 -3.84 -8.57
CA PHE A 287 5.73 -2.47 -8.27
C PHE A 287 6.90 -1.51 -8.06
N ASN A 288 6.78 -0.32 -8.66
CA ASN A 288 7.67 0.82 -8.48
C ASN A 288 6.84 2.01 -7.96
N ALA A 289 7.06 2.38 -6.70
CA ALA A 289 6.36 3.48 -6.07
C ALA A 289 6.57 4.81 -6.82
N ILE A 290 7.77 5.08 -7.35
CA ILE A 290 8.06 6.30 -8.10
C ILE A 290 7.18 6.38 -9.36
N ALA A 291 7.11 5.28 -10.13
CA ALA A 291 6.27 5.21 -11.32
C ALA A 291 4.79 5.44 -10.99
N PHE A 292 4.33 4.89 -9.86
CA PHE A 292 2.96 5.09 -9.37
C PHE A 292 2.67 6.55 -9.01
N TYR A 293 3.50 7.21 -8.20
CA TYR A 293 3.26 8.61 -7.83
C TYR A 293 3.33 9.57 -9.02
N LEU A 294 4.22 9.31 -9.99
CA LEU A 294 4.26 10.07 -11.24
C LEU A 294 2.99 9.88 -12.07
N ASP A 295 2.40 8.68 -12.08
CA ASP A 295 1.13 8.43 -12.75
C ASP A 295 -0.06 9.07 -12.01
N VAL A 296 -0.03 9.10 -10.68
CA VAL A 296 -1.02 9.86 -9.90
C VAL A 296 -0.97 11.34 -10.27
N CYS A 297 0.21 11.95 -10.36
CA CYS A 297 0.32 13.35 -10.80
C CYS A 297 -0.12 13.54 -12.26
N ASP A 298 0.16 12.59 -13.15
CA ASP A 298 -0.31 12.62 -14.54
C ASP A 298 -1.84 12.49 -14.64
N MET A 299 -2.46 11.69 -13.77
CA MET A 299 -3.92 11.59 -13.64
C MET A 299 -4.52 12.91 -13.19
N LEU A 300 -3.95 13.56 -12.16
CA LEU A 300 -4.40 14.86 -11.69
C LEU A 300 -4.29 15.93 -12.78
N ALA A 301 -3.17 15.96 -13.51
CA ALA A 301 -2.98 16.91 -14.60
C ALA A 301 -4.02 16.73 -15.74
N LYS A 302 -4.43 15.50 -16.05
CA LYS A 302 -5.50 15.22 -17.04
C LYS A 302 -6.90 15.62 -16.58
N GLU A 303 -7.07 15.79 -15.28
CA GLU A 303 -8.30 16.24 -14.63
C GLU A 303 -8.33 17.78 -14.47
N ASP A 304 -7.39 18.48 -15.11
CA ASP A 304 -7.15 19.92 -15.03
C ASP A 304 -6.90 20.42 -13.59
N LEU A 305 -6.18 19.62 -12.79
CA LEU A 305 -5.82 19.91 -11.39
C LEU A 305 -4.34 20.21 -11.18
#